data_AF-K1UG00-F1
#
_entry.id   AF-K1UG00-F1
#
_cell.length_a   1.000
_cell.length_b   1.000
_cell.length_c   1.000
_cell.angle_alpha   90.00
_cell.angle_beta   90.00
_cell.angle_gamma   90.00
#
_symmetry.space_group_name_H-M   'P 1'
#
loop_
_entity.id
_entity.type
_entity.pdbx_description
1 polymer ?
#
loop_
_entity_poly.entity_id
_entity_poly.type
_entity_poly.pdbx_seq_one_letter_code
_entity_poly.pdbx_strand_id
1 'polypeptide(L)' 'MKKQFMTWLLAITTMSAFAQQATVTGPDSFLKVNVSVKQGIPVYSVTYKDKTILEDSPLGFVANVGDFSRDMTFTGQKEN' A
#
# COMPACT_ATOMS: atom_id res chain seq x y z
N MET A 1 -14.42 38.82 2.76
CA MET A 1 -13.25 38.01 3.20
C MET A 1 -13.62 36.67 3.84
N LYS A 2 -14.67 36.56 4.68
CA LYS A 2 -15.05 35.30 5.36
C LYS A 2 -15.47 34.16 4.42
N LYS A 3 -16.12 34.47 3.29
CA LYS A 3 -16.61 33.47 2.32
C LYS A 3 -15.49 32.80 1.53
N GLN A 4 -14.42 33.54 1.20
CA GLN A 4 -13.27 32.97 0.49
C GLN A 4 -12.43 32.10 1.41
N PHE A 5 -12.27 32.49 2.68
CA PHE A 5 -11.60 31.64 3.67
C PHE A 5 -12.27 30.26 3.81
N MET A 6 -13.60 30.21 3.76
CA MET A 6 -14.36 28.96 3.82
C MET A 6 -14.17 28.08 2.58
N THR A 7 -13.97 28.66 1.39
CA THR A 7 -13.64 27.90 0.18
C THR A 7 -12.19 27.40 0.17
N TRP A 8 -11.24 28.14 0.73
CA TRP A 8 -9.86 27.66 0.90
C TRP A 8 -9.77 26.50 1.91
N LEU A 9 -10.58 26.53 2.97
CA LEU A 9 -10.63 25.46 3.98
C LEU A 9 -11.17 24.14 3.40
N LEU A 10 -12.07 24.21 2.42
CA LEU A 10 -12.67 23.03 1.78
C LEU A 10 -11.75 22.37 0.73
N ALA A 11 -10.74 23.08 0.23
CA ALA A 11 -9.81 22.55 -0.78
C ALA A 11 -8.79 21.55 -0.20
N ILE A 12 -8.51 21.60 1.11
CA ILE A 12 -7.47 20.79 1.76
C ILE A 12 -7.92 19.34 2.03
N THR A 13 -9.21 19.03 1.96
CA THR A 13 -9.75 17.70 2.32
C THR A 13 -9.63 16.65 1.21
N THR A 14 -9.07 16.98 0.05
CA THR A 14 -8.98 16.07 -1.10
C THR A 14 -7.60 15.46 -1.32
N MET A 15 -6.68 15.56 -0.35
CA MET A 15 -5.45 14.78 -0.40
C MET A 15 -5.79 13.30 -0.20
N SER A 16 -6.06 12.60 -1.30
CA SER A 16 -6.12 11.15 -1.36
C SER A 16 -4.82 10.63 -0.77
N ALA A 17 -4.93 9.91 0.35
CA ALA A 17 -3.82 9.15 0.89
C ALA A 17 -3.46 8.08 -0.16
N PHE A 18 -2.45 8.35 -0.97
CA PHE A 18 -1.88 7.35 -1.86
C PHE A 18 -1.33 6.24 -0.95
N ALA A 19 -2.03 5.10 -0.95
CA ALA A 19 -1.49 3.89 -0.34
C ALA A 19 -0.18 3.56 -1.08
N GLN A 20 0.93 3.52 -0.35
CA GLN A 20 2.23 3.17 -0.91
C GLN A 20 2.19 1.67 -1.23
N GLN A 21 2.03 1.37 -2.52
CA GLN A 21 1.86 0.02 -3.04
C GLN A 21 2.87 -0.21 -4.16
N ALA A 22 3.58 -1.33 -4.08
CA ALA A 22 4.39 -1.88 -5.14
C ALA A 22 3.61 -2.98 -5.85
N THR A 23 3.67 -3.01 -7.18
CA THR A 23 3.08 -4.10 -7.97
C THR A 23 4.18 -4.78 -8.77
N VAL A 24 4.23 -6.10 -8.69
CA VAL A 24 5.07 -6.96 -9.53
C VAL A 24 4.17 -7.75 -10.44
N THR A 25 4.46 -7.70 -11.75
CA THR A 25 3.64 -8.35 -12.79
C THR A 25 4.40 -9.54 -13.37
N GLY A 26 3.71 -10.66 -13.55
CA GLY A 26 4.28 -11.85 -14.18
C GLY A 26 4.58 -11.62 -15.67
N PRO A 27 5.44 -12.45 -16.29
CA PRO A 27 5.84 -12.26 -17.70
C PRO A 27 4.68 -12.25 -18.70
N ASP A 28 3.60 -12.97 -18.40
CA ASP A 28 2.38 -13.06 -19.23
C ASP A 28 1.35 -11.95 -18.91
N SER A 29 1.69 -11.03 -17.99
CA SER A 29 0.83 -9.96 -17.49
C SER A 29 -0.46 -10.38 -16.76
N PHE A 30 -0.70 -11.68 -16.59
CA PHE A 30 -1.92 -12.17 -15.95
C PHE A 30 -1.80 -12.26 -14.44
N LEU A 31 -0.63 -12.62 -13.94
CA LEU A 31 -0.35 -12.67 -12.50
C LEU A 31 0.12 -11.29 -12.02
N LYS A 32 -0.53 -10.72 -11.01
CA LYS A 32 -0.08 -9.50 -10.35
C LYS A 32 0.02 -9.74 -8.86
N VAL A 33 1.16 -9.40 -8.28
CA VAL A 33 1.40 -9.40 -6.84
C VAL A 33 1.50 -7.97 -6.37
N ASN A 34 0.65 -7.59 -5.44
CA ASN A 34 0.65 -6.27 -4.83
C ASN A 34 1.25 -6.37 -3.44
N VAL A 35 2.17 -5.48 -3.10
CA VAL A 35 2.76 -5.36 -1.77
C VAL A 35 2.46 -3.96 -1.26
N SER A 36 1.92 -3.86 -0.05
CA SER A 36 1.61 -2.57 0.58
C SER A 36 1.80 -2.65 2.08
N VAL A 37 1.79 -1.50 2.76
CA VAL A 37 1.75 -1.46 4.22
C VAL A 37 0.42 -0.85 4.65
N LYS A 38 -0.40 -1.62 5.36
CA LYS A 38 -1.70 -1.19 5.88
C LYS A 38 -1.62 -1.05 7.39
N GLN A 39 -1.75 0.18 7.89
CA GLN A 39 -1.69 0.47 9.34
C GLN A 39 -0.44 -0.10 10.01
N GLY A 40 0.73 0.02 9.35
CA GLY A 40 2.00 -0.51 9.84
C GLY A 40 2.22 -2.01 9.59
N ILE A 41 1.22 -2.75 9.12
CA ILE A 41 1.35 -4.18 8.82
C ILE A 41 1.68 -4.33 7.32
N PRO A 42 2.84 -4.91 6.95
CA PRO A 42 3.12 -5.22 5.56
C PRO A 42 2.20 -6.36 5.10
N VAL A 43 1.54 -6.21 3.96
CA VAL A 43 0.62 -7.20 3.38
C VAL A 43 0.92 -7.41 1.90
N TYR A 44 0.59 -8.59 1.40
CA TYR A 44 0.54 -8.85 -0.03
C TYR A 44 -0.82 -9.38 -0.46
N SER A 45 -1.21 -9.09 -1.69
CA SER A 45 -2.38 -9.68 -2.35
C SER A 45 -2.03 -10.12 -3.76
N VAL A 46 -2.78 -11.08 -4.29
CA VAL A 46 -2.50 -11.67 -5.59
C VAL A 46 -3.76 -11.71 -6.43
N THR A 47 -3.62 -11.26 -7.69
CA THR A 47 -4.65 -11.43 -8.71
C THR A 47 -4.11 -12.25 -9.88
N TYR A 48 -5.00 -13.04 -10.48
CA TYR A 48 -4.75 -13.73 -11.75
C TYR A 48 -5.87 -13.41 -12.73
N LYS A 49 -5.53 -12.85 -13.89
CA LYS A 49 -6.51 -12.37 -14.89
C LYS A 49 -7.58 -11.47 -14.25
N ASP A 50 -7.10 -10.53 -13.44
CA ASP A 50 -7.89 -9.56 -12.67
C ASP A 50 -8.90 -10.16 -11.67
N LYS A 51 -8.80 -11.47 -11.40
CA LYS A 51 -9.54 -12.13 -10.31
C LYS A 51 -8.66 -12.23 -9.08
N THR A 52 -9.16 -11.80 -7.93
CA THR A 52 -8.49 -12.01 -6.64
C THR A 52 -8.36 -13.51 -6.38
N ILE A 53 -7.13 -13.97 -6.25
CA ILE A 53 -6.83 -15.36 -5.84
C ILE A 53 -6.33 -15.43 -4.40
N LEU A 54 -5.78 -14.32 -3.91
CA LEU A 54 -5.37 -14.15 -2.52
C LEU A 54 -5.66 -12.71 -2.10
N GLU A 55 -6.49 -12.56 -1.07
CA GLU A 55 -6.74 -11.27 -0.42
C GLU A 55 -5.51 -10.83 0.40
N ASP A 56 -5.59 -9.66 1.01
CA ASP A 56 -4.49 -9.12 1.81
C ASP A 56 -4.04 -10.11 2.89
N SER A 57 -2.84 -10.63 2.70
CA SER A 57 -2.21 -11.62 3.56
C SER A 57 -0.99 -10.98 4.23
N PRO A 58 -0.87 -11.09 5.57
CA PRO A 58 0.19 -10.42 6.30
C PRO A 58 1.56 -11.00 5.97
N LEU A 59 2.56 -10.12 5.94
CA LEU A 59 3.97 -10.42 5.86
C LEU A 59 4.65 -10.07 7.19
N GLY A 60 5.89 -10.52 7.31
CA GLY A 60 6.75 -10.20 8.45
C GLY A 60 6.94 -11.37 9.40
N PHE A 61 7.85 -11.17 10.35
CA PHE A 61 8.24 -12.19 11.33
C PHE A 61 8.78 -11.52 12.59
N VAL A 62 8.79 -12.27 13.70
CA VAL A 62 9.38 -11.84 14.97
C VAL A 62 10.74 -12.50 15.12
N ALA A 63 11.77 -11.71 15.39
CA ALA A 63 13.13 -12.17 15.65
C ALA A 63 13.62 -11.73 17.02
N ASN A 64 14.71 -12.32 17.49
CA ASN A 64 15.37 -11.94 18.74
C ASN A 64 15.87 -10.48 18.75
N VAL A 65 16.14 -9.92 17.57
CA VAL A 65 16.63 -8.54 17.40
C VAL A 65 15.53 -7.51 17.14
N GLY A 66 14.27 -7.94 16.98
CA GLY A 66 13.17 -7.03 16.70
C GLY A 66 11.93 -7.72 16.10
N ASP A 67 10.84 -6.95 16.05
CA ASP A 67 9.58 -7.38 15.45
C ASP A 67 9.40 -6.69 14.09
N PHE A 68 9.38 -7.49 13.02
CA PHE A 68 9.22 -7.03 11.64
C PHE A 68 7.83 -7.35 11.09
N SER A 69 6.85 -7.62 11.96
CA SER A 69 5.45 -7.92 11.59
C SER A 69 4.51 -6.72 11.69
N ARG A 70 4.96 -5.61 12.30
CA ARG A 70 4.14 -4.42 12.56
C ARG A 70 4.98 -3.15 12.52
N ASP A 71 4.30 -2.00 12.58
CA ASP A 71 4.89 -0.67 12.62
C ASP A 71 5.90 -0.40 11.48
N MET A 72 5.70 -1.05 10.34
CA MET A 72 6.52 -0.89 9.14
C MET A 72 6.12 0.37 8.36
N THR A 73 7.08 0.89 7.60
CA THR A 73 6.87 1.99 6.65
C THR A 73 7.45 1.57 5.31
N PHE A 74 6.73 1.83 4.23
CA PHE A 74 7.20 1.53 2.88
C PHE A 74 8.26 2.56 2.46
N THR A 75 9.52 2.15 2.33
CA THR A 75 10.64 3.06 2.05
C THR A 75 10.96 3.23 0.57
N GLY A 76 10.54 2.29 -0.28
CA GLY A 76 10.74 2.37 -1.72
C GLY A 76 10.63 1.01 -2.42
N GLN A 77 10.65 1.06 -3.75
CA GLN A 77 10.72 -0.11 -4.63
C GLN A 77 11.87 0.09 -5.60
N LYS A 78 12.61 -0.98 -5.89
CA LYS A 78 13.57 -1.03 -6.99
C LYS A 78 13.07 -2.04 -8.02
N GLU A 79 12.98 -1.61 -9.26
CA GLU A 79 12.71 -2.48 -10.40
C GLU A 79 14.04 -2.95 -11.02
N ASN A 80 14.08 -4.18 -11.53
CA ASN A 80 15.27 -4.77 -12.15
C ASN A 80 15.29 -4.52 -13.65
#